data_AF-A0A9P6I966-F1
#
_entry.id   AF-A0A9P6I966-F1
#
_cell.length_a   1.000
_cell.length_b   1.000
_cell.length_c   1.000
_cell.angle_alpha   90.00
_cell.angle_beta   90.00
_cell.angle_gamma   90.00
#
_symmetry.space_group_name_H-M   'P 1'
#
loop_
_entity.id
_entity.type
_entity.pdbx_description
1 polymer ?
#
loop_
_entity_poly.entity_id
_entity_poly.type
_entity_poly.pdbx_seq_one_letter_code
_entity_poly.pdbx_strand_id
1 'polypeptide(L)'
;MPTPTILYQSLKRKHHLVSLVVVVSLVLKVQIVLAPGLYSLAGISSMQQMDLEILDSFNPNMTTSSMDTRPWYLATALRDFNLRRPFGVTEDHAFQTFNTPNGPSRGTVSAPISVTVDGYFTDVKCLKLESWRSSKLVVTQDALTEEPTMRSGLYTVDLELTFQGCKGPISLKNQRIHWINHTGTNDPREWLGIWQVIDVGLEEQRPCPNLPQTNIQTLYYATRINSSSPDLVSMAAVLCTSASWISQVQLVDDGMNPVTSAVSGADKTLITTDFFQLMSKSPPEGIPNYYPGGWCPELSTDSVCGPVDAAIRLLSVRLGYPDYSDDLRQPPNDISLYSTDALYNLTMEIANLENRFNMTEHSMDREPPSNGLPPIEATVTDNGRYRLVQHPGITYALVAILSLVTLVNLWSLIGAASRRFLGKKLPATTSFKGLAPDGFNSMAAMGSLIRDSNVFRHLPEGSEVLPKEELYDRMSDLSLRMGWFYSREAKKRIYTIGVVGDDDFVFLASKNESVKEREEHGQENE
;
A
#
# COMPACT_ATOMS: atom_id res chain seq x y z
N MET A 1 -10.00 -39.06 -18.70
CA MET A 1 -8.67 -38.84 -19.33
C MET A 1 -8.33 -40.06 -20.16
N PRO A 2 -7.81 -39.96 -21.40
CA PRO A 2 -7.15 -41.12 -22.00
C PRO A 2 -6.02 -41.50 -21.04
N THR A 3 -6.08 -42.69 -20.49
CA THR A 3 -5.09 -43.13 -19.51
C THR A 3 -3.72 -43.19 -20.19
N PRO A 4 -2.62 -42.82 -19.51
CA PRO A 4 -1.27 -42.92 -20.07
C PRO A 4 -0.95 -44.33 -20.57
N THR A 5 -1.66 -45.34 -20.05
CA THR A 5 -1.65 -46.71 -20.53
C THR A 5 -2.14 -46.86 -21.98
N ILE A 6 -3.16 -46.13 -22.44
CA ILE A 6 -3.64 -46.18 -23.83
C ILE A 6 -2.59 -45.59 -24.79
N LEU A 7 -1.97 -44.46 -24.41
CA LEU A 7 -0.90 -43.87 -25.21
C LEU A 7 0.29 -44.84 -25.32
N TYR A 8 0.75 -45.36 -24.18
CA TYR A 8 1.85 -46.33 -24.11
C TYR A 8 1.55 -47.61 -24.90
N GLN A 9 0.35 -48.17 -24.75
CA GLN A 9 -0.05 -49.37 -25.49
C GLN A 9 -0.18 -49.12 -26.99
N SER A 10 -0.70 -47.96 -27.41
CA SER A 10 -0.79 -47.62 -28.84
C SER A 10 0.60 -47.48 -29.48
N LEU A 11 1.56 -46.88 -28.77
CA LEU A 11 2.95 -46.77 -29.19
C LEU A 11 3.63 -48.15 -29.24
N LYS A 12 3.48 -48.95 -28.17
CA LYS A 12 4.06 -50.30 -28.08
C LYS A 12 3.52 -51.23 -29.16
N ARG A 13 2.23 -51.13 -29.49
CA ARG A 13 1.56 -51.93 -30.53
C ARG A 13 1.64 -51.31 -31.93
N LYS A 14 2.36 -50.18 -32.10
CA LYS A 14 2.52 -49.46 -33.39
C LYS A 14 1.20 -49.04 -34.04
N HIS A 15 0.16 -48.79 -33.24
CA HIS A 15 -1.11 -48.23 -33.70
C HIS A 15 -1.00 -46.72 -33.85
N HIS A 16 -0.36 -46.26 -34.93
CA HIS A 16 -0.02 -44.86 -35.13
C HIS A 16 -1.23 -43.92 -35.20
N LEU A 17 -2.34 -44.35 -35.80
CA LEU A 17 -3.56 -43.52 -35.89
C LEU A 17 -4.18 -43.29 -34.51
N VAL A 18 -4.28 -44.36 -33.71
CA VAL A 18 -4.77 -44.28 -32.32
C VAL A 18 -3.84 -43.40 -31.48
N SER A 19 -2.53 -43.58 -31.63
CA SER A 19 -1.53 -42.75 -30.95
C SER A 19 -1.67 -41.27 -31.31
N LEU A 20 -1.83 -40.95 -32.60
CA LEU A 20 -2.01 -39.58 -33.08
C LEU A 20 -3.29 -38.94 -32.52
N VAL A 21 -4.42 -39.66 -32.55
CA VAL A 21 -5.68 -39.17 -31.97
C VAL A 21 -5.54 -38.92 -30.46
N VAL A 22 -4.85 -39.80 -29.74
CA VAL A 22 -4.61 -39.63 -28.29
C VAL A 22 -3.69 -38.43 -28.01
N VAL A 23 -2.63 -38.23 -28.80
CA VAL A 23 -1.70 -37.09 -28.67
C VAL A 23 -2.41 -35.77 -28.98
N VAL A 24 -3.18 -35.69 -30.07
CA VAL A 24 -3.97 -34.50 -30.42
C VAL A 24 -4.99 -34.20 -29.32
N SER A 25 -5.70 -35.22 -28.82
CA SER A 25 -6.64 -35.05 -27.70
C SER A 25 -5.96 -34.56 -26.42
N LEU A 26 -4.75 -35.02 -26.14
CA LEU A 26 -3.97 -34.59 -24.98
C LEU A 26 -3.49 -33.14 -25.13
N VAL A 27 -2.93 -32.79 -26.29
CA VAL A 27 -2.51 -31.41 -26.62
C VAL A 27 -3.68 -30.44 -26.48
N LEU A 28 -4.83 -30.77 -27.07
CA LEU A 28 -6.01 -29.92 -27.05
C LEU A 28 -6.53 -29.70 -25.62
N LYS A 29 -6.44 -30.72 -24.76
CA LYS A 29 -6.76 -30.58 -23.33
C LYS A 29 -5.77 -29.69 -22.58
N VAL A 30 -4.47 -29.85 -22.84
CA VAL A 30 -3.45 -28.98 -22.26
C VAL A 30 -3.69 -27.53 -22.68
N GLN A 31 -4.05 -27.28 -23.95
CA GLN A 31 -4.41 -25.95 -24.43
C GLN A 31 -5.66 -25.40 -23.73
N ILE A 32 -6.71 -26.20 -23.54
CA ILE A 32 -7.92 -25.78 -22.81
C ILE A 32 -7.58 -25.41 -21.36
N VAL A 33 -6.71 -26.17 -20.69
CA VAL A 33 -6.30 -25.88 -19.30
C VAL A 33 -5.41 -24.65 -19.21
N LEU A 34 -4.52 -24.44 -20.19
CA LEU A 34 -3.62 -23.29 -20.22
C LEU A 34 -4.30 -22.00 -20.70
N ALA A 35 -5.36 -22.09 -21.51
CA ALA A 35 -6.02 -20.93 -22.11
C ALA A 35 -6.57 -19.93 -21.08
N PRO A 36 -7.24 -20.34 -19.98
CA PRO A 36 -7.64 -19.43 -18.92
C PRO A 36 -6.47 -18.73 -18.23
N GLY A 37 -5.29 -19.39 -18.16
CA GLY A 37 -4.08 -18.80 -17.59
C GLY A 37 -3.34 -17.86 -18.54
N LEU A 38 -3.73 -17.80 -19.82
CA LEU A 38 -3.05 -16.96 -20.82
C LEU A 38 -3.11 -15.48 -20.44
N TYR A 39 -4.15 -15.07 -19.74
CA TYR A 39 -4.34 -13.70 -19.28
C TYR A 39 -4.29 -13.66 -17.76
N SER A 40 -3.50 -12.72 -17.26
CA SER A 40 -3.49 -12.34 -15.85
C SER A 40 -3.98 -10.90 -15.73
N LEU A 41 -4.67 -10.60 -14.63
CA LEU A 41 -5.00 -9.23 -14.28
C LEU A 41 -3.73 -8.57 -13.75
N ALA A 42 -3.24 -7.56 -14.46
CA ALA A 42 -2.18 -6.69 -13.94
C ALA A 42 -2.80 -5.34 -13.60
N GLY A 43 -2.51 -4.84 -12.39
CA GLY A 43 -2.83 -3.48 -12.02
C GLY A 43 -2.10 -2.50 -12.93
N ILE A 44 -2.82 -1.54 -13.48
CA ILE A 44 -2.23 -0.39 -14.16
C ILE A 44 -2.57 0.83 -13.33
N SER A 45 -1.56 1.63 -13.03
CA SER A 45 -1.76 2.98 -12.54
C SER A 45 -2.17 3.88 -13.71
N SER A 46 -3.38 4.43 -13.64
CA SER A 46 -3.82 5.49 -14.55
C SER A 46 -3.73 6.83 -13.82
N MET A 47 -2.93 7.75 -14.34
CA MET A 47 -2.85 9.12 -13.81
C MET A 47 -3.92 9.99 -14.47
N GLN A 48 -4.72 10.67 -13.66
CA GLN A 48 -5.73 11.63 -14.13
C GLN A 48 -5.55 12.96 -13.40
N GLN A 49 -5.51 14.05 -14.16
CA GLN A 49 -5.54 15.40 -13.61
C GLN A 49 -6.93 15.71 -13.05
N MET A 50 -6.98 16.31 -11.88
CA MET A 50 -8.21 16.80 -11.26
C MET A 50 -7.97 18.13 -10.55
N ASP A 51 -9.04 18.91 -10.44
CA ASP A 51 -9.03 20.15 -9.65
C ASP A 51 -9.44 19.85 -8.21
N LEU A 52 -8.67 20.37 -7.26
CA LEU A 52 -8.96 20.31 -5.83
C LEU A 52 -9.40 21.67 -5.30
N GLU A 53 -10.35 21.65 -4.37
CA GLU A 53 -10.80 22.83 -3.63
C GLU A 53 -9.99 22.94 -2.34
N ILE A 54 -9.19 24.00 -2.21
CA ILE A 54 -8.42 24.27 -0.99
C ILE A 54 -9.36 24.83 0.08
N LEU A 55 -9.32 24.23 1.28
CA LEU A 55 -10.25 24.54 2.38
C LEU A 55 -9.70 25.58 3.35
N ASP A 56 -8.38 25.73 3.41
CA ASP A 56 -7.70 26.60 4.37
C ASP A 56 -6.45 27.27 3.77
N SER A 57 -5.98 28.32 4.44
CA SER A 57 -4.76 29.01 4.06
C SER A 57 -4.05 29.53 5.30
N PHE A 58 -2.72 29.55 5.26
CA PHE A 58 -1.94 30.10 6.36
C PHE A 58 -1.90 31.63 6.29
N ASN A 59 -2.27 32.28 7.40
CA ASN A 59 -2.18 33.73 7.51
C ASN A 59 -0.80 34.14 8.05
N PRO A 60 0.07 34.77 7.24
CA PRO A 60 1.42 35.14 7.68
C PRO A 60 1.45 36.29 8.69
N ASN A 61 0.34 37.03 8.80
CA ASN A 61 0.20 38.25 9.61
C ASN A 61 -0.77 38.05 10.78
N MET A 62 -0.89 36.82 11.29
CA MET A 62 -1.87 36.51 12.33
C MET A 62 -1.57 37.29 13.61
N THR A 63 -2.49 38.16 14.01
CA THR A 63 -2.47 38.81 15.32
C THR A 63 -3.05 37.87 16.37
N THR A 64 -2.36 37.66 17.47
CA THR A 64 -2.71 36.66 18.49
C THR A 64 -3.93 37.02 19.35
N SER A 65 -4.86 37.86 18.87
CA SER A 65 -5.95 38.42 19.69
C SER A 65 -7.00 37.40 20.14
N SER A 66 -7.14 36.26 19.47
CA SER A 66 -8.08 35.21 19.86
C SER A 66 -7.37 34.07 20.59
N MET A 67 -7.87 33.70 21.78
CA MET A 67 -7.49 32.46 22.45
C MET A 67 -8.11 31.27 21.70
N ASP A 68 -7.29 30.29 21.34
CA ASP A 68 -7.77 29.03 20.79
C ASP A 68 -7.18 27.88 21.58
N THR A 69 -8.06 27.14 22.24
CA THR A 69 -7.69 26.07 23.16
C THR A 69 -7.73 24.69 22.50
N ARG A 70 -8.18 24.60 21.25
CA ARG A 70 -8.25 23.34 20.49
C ARG A 70 -6.88 22.68 20.29
N PRO A 71 -5.79 23.40 19.96
CA PRO A 71 -4.45 22.82 19.88
C PRO A 71 -4.08 22.03 21.13
N TRP A 72 -4.34 22.59 22.31
CA TRP A 72 -4.06 21.96 23.59
C TRP A 72 -4.82 20.64 23.79
N TYR A 73 -6.14 20.64 23.56
CA TYR A 73 -6.94 19.43 23.73
C TYR A 73 -6.59 18.35 22.70
N LEU A 74 -6.27 18.75 21.47
CA LEU A 74 -5.82 17.83 20.43
C LEU A 74 -4.45 17.22 20.80
N ALA A 75 -3.52 18.02 21.29
CA ALA A 75 -2.23 17.57 21.80
C ALA A 75 -2.39 16.49 22.88
N THR A 76 -3.22 16.80 23.87
CA THR A 76 -3.54 15.93 24.98
C THR A 76 -4.15 14.61 24.47
N ALA A 77 -5.11 14.70 23.54
CA ALA A 77 -5.79 13.53 23.00
C ALA A 77 -4.87 12.63 22.14
N LEU A 78 -4.00 13.22 21.30
CA LEU A 78 -3.02 12.48 20.51
C LEU A 78 -2.07 11.68 21.43
N ARG A 79 -1.60 12.32 22.50
CA ARG A 79 -0.74 11.71 23.51
C ARG A 79 -1.46 10.59 24.28
N ASP A 80 -2.62 10.89 24.87
CA ASP A 80 -3.28 9.99 25.83
C ASP A 80 -3.96 8.80 25.17
N PHE A 81 -4.46 8.97 23.95
CA PHE A 81 -5.23 7.95 23.25
C PHE A 81 -4.50 7.37 22.03
N ASN A 82 -3.23 7.73 21.81
CA ASN A 82 -2.43 7.32 20.65
C ASN A 82 -3.20 7.53 19.33
N LEU A 83 -3.91 8.66 19.23
CA LEU A 83 -4.71 8.96 18.06
C LEU A 83 -3.79 9.28 16.88
N ARG A 84 -4.26 9.00 15.68
CA ARG A 84 -3.58 9.49 14.47
C ARG A 84 -3.75 10.99 14.38
N ARG A 85 -2.70 11.66 13.88
CA ARG A 85 -2.77 13.10 13.57
C ARG A 85 -3.91 13.35 12.59
N PRO A 86 -4.66 14.44 12.76
CA PRO A 86 -5.68 14.81 11.80
C PRO A 86 -5.05 15.12 10.44
N PHE A 87 -5.86 15.05 9.39
CA PHE A 87 -5.44 15.50 8.07
C PHE A 87 -5.06 16.99 8.09
N GLY A 88 -4.01 17.35 7.37
CA GLY A 88 -3.42 18.70 7.41
C GLY A 88 -2.24 18.84 8.37
N VAL A 89 -1.88 17.80 9.13
CA VAL A 89 -0.80 17.86 10.13
C VAL A 89 0.09 16.62 10.05
N THR A 90 1.40 16.85 10.04
CA THR A 90 2.42 15.79 10.15
C THR A 90 3.27 15.96 11.40
N GLU A 91 4.36 15.21 11.50
CA GLU A 91 5.31 15.37 12.59
C GLU A 91 6.14 16.66 12.48
N ASP A 92 6.44 17.08 11.25
CA ASP A 92 7.43 18.14 11.00
C ASP A 92 6.80 19.45 10.53
N HIS A 93 5.54 19.42 10.08
CA HIS A 93 4.84 20.58 9.52
C HIS A 93 3.33 20.37 9.43
N ALA A 94 2.58 21.46 9.34
CA ALA A 94 1.20 21.47 8.90
C ALA A 94 1.12 21.78 7.39
N PHE A 95 0.04 21.40 6.73
CA PHE A 95 -0.17 21.65 5.30
C PHE A 95 -1.64 21.95 5.01
N GLN A 96 -1.88 22.68 3.91
CA GLN A 96 -3.24 23.06 3.56
C GLN A 96 -4.10 21.84 3.27
N THR A 97 -5.31 21.83 3.82
CA THR A 97 -6.29 20.80 3.52
C THR A 97 -7.10 21.14 2.28
N PHE A 98 -7.64 20.10 1.65
CA PHE A 98 -8.42 20.24 0.43
C PHE A 98 -9.59 19.25 0.41
N ASN A 99 -10.51 19.49 -0.52
CA ASN A 99 -11.62 18.61 -0.84
C ASN A 99 -11.66 18.33 -2.34
N THR A 100 -12.32 17.23 -2.72
CA THR A 100 -12.63 16.95 -4.12
C THR A 100 -14.03 17.49 -4.44
N PRO A 101 -14.28 18.13 -5.60
CA PRO A 101 -15.56 18.78 -5.89
C PRO A 101 -16.78 17.85 -5.88
N ASN A 102 -16.58 16.56 -6.18
CA ASN A 102 -17.66 15.58 -6.38
C ASN A 102 -17.40 14.23 -5.69
N GLY A 103 -16.47 14.16 -4.74
CA GLY A 103 -15.97 12.90 -4.18
C GLY A 103 -15.75 12.92 -2.67
N PRO A 104 -15.21 11.84 -2.10
CA PRO A 104 -14.70 11.86 -0.74
C PRO A 104 -13.60 12.93 -0.63
N SER A 105 -13.53 13.61 0.51
CA SER A 105 -12.61 14.75 0.68
C SER A 105 -11.12 14.39 0.66
N ARG A 106 -10.80 13.11 0.49
CA ARG A 106 -9.47 12.52 0.61
C ARG A 106 -9.27 11.50 -0.50
N GLY A 107 -8.01 11.20 -0.79
CA GLY A 107 -7.64 10.06 -1.63
C GLY A 107 -8.03 8.73 -1.02
N THR A 108 -7.74 7.64 -1.72
CA THR A 108 -7.92 6.27 -1.20
C THR A 108 -6.69 5.42 -1.49
N VAL A 109 -6.52 4.30 -0.81
CA VAL A 109 -5.40 3.37 -1.06
C VAL A 109 -5.36 2.91 -2.53
N SER A 110 -6.52 2.76 -3.16
CA SER A 110 -6.64 2.43 -4.59
C SER A 110 -6.53 3.63 -5.52
N ALA A 111 -6.68 4.85 -5.02
CA ALA A 111 -6.63 6.07 -5.81
C ALA A 111 -6.03 7.23 -4.99
N PRO A 112 -4.71 7.19 -4.71
CA PRO A 112 -4.06 8.25 -3.97
C PRO A 112 -4.01 9.55 -4.80
N ILE A 113 -4.12 10.68 -4.11
CA ILE A 113 -4.08 12.03 -4.68
C ILE A 113 -2.69 12.61 -4.43
N SER A 114 -2.00 13.00 -5.50
CA SER A 114 -0.73 13.70 -5.44
C SER A 114 -0.93 15.18 -5.78
N VAL A 115 -0.60 16.07 -4.85
CA VAL A 115 -0.77 17.53 -4.98
C VAL A 115 0.40 18.27 -4.36
N THR A 116 0.68 19.48 -4.86
CA THR A 116 1.59 20.42 -4.18
C THR A 116 0.75 21.50 -3.52
N VAL A 117 0.86 21.64 -2.20
CA VAL A 117 0.13 22.63 -1.39
C VAL A 117 1.10 23.44 -0.53
N ASP A 118 0.63 24.53 0.06
CA ASP A 118 1.44 25.22 1.05
C ASP A 118 1.56 24.41 2.34
N GLY A 119 2.76 24.41 2.90
CA GLY A 119 3.09 23.82 4.19
C GLY A 119 3.59 24.89 5.15
N TYR A 120 3.10 24.86 6.39
CA TYR A 120 3.60 25.65 7.50
C TYR A 120 4.64 24.87 8.27
N PHE A 121 5.83 25.44 8.37
CA PHE A 121 6.95 24.89 9.10
C PHE A 121 7.28 25.81 10.28
N THR A 122 7.64 25.22 11.42
CA THR A 122 8.39 25.96 12.42
C THR A 122 9.57 25.18 12.98
N ASP A 123 10.66 25.89 13.23
CA ASP A 123 11.92 25.40 13.79
C ASP A 123 12.19 26.19 15.07
N VAL A 124 12.39 25.48 16.18
CA VAL A 124 12.65 26.08 17.48
C VAL A 124 14.04 25.67 17.93
N LYS A 125 14.88 26.67 18.22
CA LYS A 125 16.22 26.48 18.76
C LYS A 125 16.35 27.19 20.08
N CYS A 126 16.77 26.45 21.09
CA CYS A 126 16.93 26.97 22.44
C CYS A 126 18.36 26.80 22.93
N LEU A 127 18.82 27.72 23.77
CA LEU A 127 20.09 27.67 24.49
C LEU A 127 19.83 27.57 25.99
N LYS A 128 20.67 26.77 26.64
CA LYS A 128 20.65 26.57 28.09
C LYS A 128 21.41 27.69 28.80
N LEU A 129 20.89 28.15 29.94
CA LEU A 129 21.62 29.01 30.87
C LEU A 129 22.88 28.29 31.40
N GLU A 130 24.03 28.92 31.24
CA GLU A 130 25.33 28.42 31.72
C GLU A 130 25.67 29.02 33.08
N SER A 131 25.49 30.33 33.25
CA SER A 131 25.68 31.02 34.52
C SER A 131 24.85 32.29 34.61
N TRP A 132 24.63 32.79 35.82
CA TRP A 132 23.88 34.02 36.06
C TRP A 132 24.52 34.85 37.16
N ARG A 133 24.24 36.15 37.15
CA ARG A 133 24.53 37.08 38.25
C ARG A 133 23.31 37.96 38.48
N SER A 134 23.13 38.40 39.71
CA SER A 134 22.08 39.35 40.07
C SER A 134 22.64 40.53 40.85
N SER A 135 22.05 41.70 40.70
CA SER A 135 22.24 42.78 41.69
C SER A 135 21.58 42.41 43.01
N LYS A 136 21.85 43.22 44.05
CA LYS A 136 21.00 43.20 45.24
C LYS A 136 19.59 43.64 44.86
N LEU A 137 18.59 43.02 45.47
CA LEU A 137 17.21 43.44 45.30
C LEU A 137 17.01 44.83 45.92
N VAL A 138 16.42 45.74 45.15
CA VAL A 138 16.14 47.12 45.57
C VAL A 138 14.64 47.26 45.71
N VAL A 139 14.18 47.65 46.91
CA VAL A 139 12.77 47.95 47.16
C VAL A 139 12.35 49.13 46.29
N THR A 140 11.37 48.91 45.42
CA THR A 140 10.78 49.97 44.58
C THR A 140 9.48 50.52 45.13
N GLN A 141 8.69 49.67 45.77
CA GLN A 141 7.45 50.05 46.41
C GLN A 141 7.23 49.13 47.61
N ASP A 142 7.34 49.69 48.81
CA ASP A 142 6.85 49.02 50.01
C ASP A 142 5.33 48.92 49.87
N ALA A 143 4.77 47.70 49.89
CA ALA A 143 3.33 47.58 49.97
C ALA A 143 2.89 48.10 51.34
N LEU A 144 2.06 49.13 51.34
CA LEU A 144 1.44 49.72 52.52
C LEU A 144 0.33 48.82 53.08
N THR A 145 0.54 47.50 53.14
CA THR A 145 -0.41 46.64 53.84
C THR A 145 -0.20 46.86 55.34
N GLU A 146 -1.18 47.48 55.99
CA GLU A 146 -1.17 47.78 57.43
C GLU A 146 -1.17 46.51 58.31
N GLU A 147 -1.30 45.31 57.73
CA GLU A 147 -1.20 44.06 58.47
C GLU A 147 0.26 43.73 58.82
N PRO A 148 0.63 43.69 60.12
CA PRO A 148 2.01 43.46 60.57
C PRO A 148 2.52 42.04 60.28
N THR A 149 1.64 41.12 59.88
CA THR A 149 1.93 39.70 59.65
C THR A 149 2.28 39.35 58.21
N MET A 150 2.04 40.25 57.25
CA MET A 150 2.29 40.00 55.83
C MET A 150 2.93 41.23 55.19
N ARG A 151 4.25 41.20 55.04
CA ARG A 151 4.98 42.22 54.28
C ARG A 151 5.14 41.75 52.85
N SER A 152 4.33 42.27 51.94
CA SER A 152 4.62 42.17 50.51
C SER A 152 5.40 43.39 50.04
N GLY A 153 6.26 43.21 49.05
CA GLY A 153 7.04 44.31 48.47
C GLY A 153 7.32 44.04 47.01
N LEU A 154 7.32 45.12 46.21
CA LEU A 154 7.84 45.08 44.85
C LEU A 154 9.31 45.47 44.88
N TYR A 155 10.14 44.51 44.51
CA TYR A 155 11.58 44.66 44.37
C TYR A 155 11.96 44.78 42.90
N THR A 156 13.09 45.42 42.65
CA THR A 156 13.77 45.39 41.35
C THR A 156 15.11 44.70 41.47
N VAL A 157 15.46 43.94 40.44
CA VAL A 157 16.76 43.27 40.31
C VAL A 157 17.28 43.45 38.89
N ASP A 158 18.59 43.65 38.79
CA ASP A 158 19.30 43.51 37.53
C ASP A 158 19.85 42.09 37.43
N LEU A 159 19.65 41.45 36.28
CA LEU A 159 20.13 40.10 35.99
C LEU A 159 21.14 40.14 34.85
N GLU A 160 22.22 39.36 34.96
CA GLU A 160 23.15 39.08 33.87
C GLU A 160 23.14 37.58 33.60
N LEU A 161 22.64 37.18 32.43
CA LEU A 161 22.42 35.78 32.07
C LEU A 161 23.38 35.35 30.97
N THR A 162 24.22 34.34 31.23
CA THR A 162 25.15 33.80 30.23
C THR A 162 24.60 32.48 29.70
N PHE A 163 24.42 32.38 28.39
CA PHE A 163 23.90 31.18 27.72
C PHE A 163 25.01 30.46 26.93
N GLN A 164 24.85 29.15 26.78
CA GLN A 164 25.82 28.32 26.08
C GLN A 164 26.08 28.82 24.65
N GLY A 165 27.35 29.14 24.36
CA GLY A 165 27.78 29.58 23.03
C GLY A 165 27.45 31.04 22.68
N CYS A 166 26.98 31.84 23.64
CA CYS A 166 26.85 33.28 23.47
C CYS A 166 28.17 33.99 23.80
N LYS A 167 28.43 35.14 23.16
CA LYS A 167 29.70 35.87 23.33
C LYS A 167 29.79 36.66 24.63
N GLY A 168 28.66 36.93 25.28
CA GLY A 168 28.58 37.71 26.51
C GLY A 168 27.24 37.52 27.21
N PRO A 169 27.09 38.08 28.42
CA PRO A 169 25.86 37.99 29.19
C PRO A 169 24.76 38.87 28.59
N ILE A 170 23.51 38.43 28.76
CA ILE A 170 22.30 39.20 28.49
C ILE A 170 21.94 39.95 29.77
N SER A 171 21.95 41.28 29.70
CA SER A 171 21.62 42.14 30.85
C SER A 171 20.15 42.50 30.84
N LEU A 172 19.40 42.00 31.82
CA LEU A 172 18.03 42.42 32.10
C LEU A 172 18.06 43.45 33.22
N LYS A 173 17.63 44.68 32.93
CA LYS A 173 17.63 45.76 33.92
C LYS A 173 16.25 45.96 34.52
N ASN A 174 16.21 46.35 35.79
CA ASN A 174 14.98 46.73 36.51
C ASN A 174 13.88 45.65 36.46
N GLN A 175 14.25 44.37 36.53
CA GLN A 175 13.28 43.28 36.56
C GLN A 175 12.50 43.33 37.85
N ARG A 176 11.18 43.42 37.75
CA ARG A 176 10.29 43.52 38.90
C ARG A 176 10.05 42.14 39.47
N ILE A 177 10.17 42.03 40.78
CA ILE A 177 9.99 40.80 41.55
C ILE A 177 9.02 41.16 42.67
N HIS A 178 7.89 40.48 42.72
CA HIS A 178 7.02 40.55 43.88
C HIS A 178 7.53 39.54 44.91
N TRP A 179 7.73 39.96 46.15
CA TRP A 179 8.19 39.09 47.23
C TRP A 179 7.31 39.29 48.46
N ILE A 180 6.90 38.17 49.06
CA ILE A 180 6.02 38.14 50.22
C ILE A 180 6.78 37.49 51.37
N ASN A 181 6.88 38.21 52.48
CA ASN A 181 7.47 37.70 53.69
C ASN A 181 6.43 36.93 54.50
N HIS A 182 6.60 35.61 54.57
CA HIS A 182 5.79 34.73 55.41
C HIS A 182 6.47 34.54 56.77
N THR A 183 6.54 35.59 57.59
CA THR A 183 7.15 35.48 58.94
C THR A 183 6.31 34.65 59.94
N GLY A 184 5.10 34.23 59.58
CA GLY A 184 4.14 33.57 60.48
C GLY A 184 4.03 32.05 60.36
N THR A 185 4.58 31.46 59.29
CA THR A 185 4.56 30.03 59.03
C THR A 185 5.93 29.47 59.42
N ASN A 186 5.98 28.60 60.43
CA ASN A 186 7.22 27.91 60.82
C ASN A 186 7.66 26.87 59.77
N ASP A 187 7.29 27.03 58.49
CA ASP A 187 7.70 26.13 57.43
C ASP A 187 8.97 26.66 56.75
N PRO A 188 10.16 26.09 57.05
CA PRO A 188 11.42 26.48 56.41
C PRO A 188 11.48 26.14 54.91
N ARG A 189 10.38 25.65 54.31
CA ARG A 189 10.28 25.25 52.90
C ARG A 189 9.45 26.19 52.04
N GLU A 190 8.92 27.29 52.58
CA GLU A 190 8.27 28.29 51.73
C GLU A 190 9.36 29.04 50.96
N TRP A 191 9.59 28.62 49.72
CA TRP A 191 10.46 29.32 48.77
C TRP A 191 9.56 29.97 47.74
N LEU A 192 9.76 31.26 47.51
CA LEU A 192 9.00 31.94 46.49
C LEU A 192 9.62 31.67 45.13
N GLY A 193 8.81 31.06 44.29
CA GLY A 193 9.12 30.85 42.90
C GLY A 193 8.53 31.90 41.99
N ILE A 194 9.36 32.52 41.15
CA ILE A 194 8.91 33.51 40.17
C ILE A 194 9.25 33.00 38.78
N TRP A 195 8.24 33.02 37.91
CA TRP A 195 8.35 32.70 36.49
C TRP A 195 8.08 33.95 35.69
N GLN A 196 8.95 34.24 34.74
CA GLN A 196 8.75 35.37 33.83
C GLN A 196 9.09 34.98 32.40
N VAL A 197 8.17 35.31 31.51
CA VAL A 197 8.40 35.31 30.07
C VAL A 197 8.72 36.75 29.71
N ILE A 198 9.93 36.98 29.21
CA ILE A 198 10.27 38.27 28.64
C ILE A 198 10.44 38.04 27.16
N ASP A 199 9.54 38.67 26.40
CA ASP A 199 9.82 38.94 25.00
C ASP A 199 10.90 40.00 24.99
N VAL A 200 12.15 39.54 25.06
CA VAL A 200 13.27 40.44 25.14
C VAL A 200 13.36 41.01 23.74
N GLY A 201 12.90 42.25 23.58
CA GLY A 201 13.18 43.09 22.42
C GLY A 201 14.69 43.36 22.31
N LEU A 202 15.49 42.29 22.22
CA LEU A 202 16.93 42.26 21.94
C LEU A 202 17.19 42.69 20.50
N GLU A 203 16.33 43.52 19.92
CA GLU A 203 16.52 44.11 18.60
C GLU A 203 17.88 44.81 18.53
N GLU A 204 18.36 45.37 19.64
CA GLU A 204 19.65 46.05 19.73
C GLU A 204 20.82 45.17 20.20
N GLN A 205 20.57 44.05 20.90
CA GLN A 205 21.62 43.22 21.50
C GLN A 205 21.34 41.74 21.25
N ARG A 206 21.48 41.28 20.01
CA ARG A 206 21.43 39.84 19.68
C ARG A 206 22.75 39.17 20.12
N PRO A 207 22.84 38.63 21.34
CA PRO A 207 24.13 38.37 22.00
C PRO A 207 24.67 36.97 21.65
N CYS A 208 23.86 36.16 20.99
CA CYS A 208 24.03 34.74 20.78
C CYS A 208 24.10 34.43 19.29
N PRO A 209 25.28 34.42 18.66
CA PRO A 209 25.42 34.19 17.21
C PRO A 209 25.00 32.78 16.77
N ASN A 210 24.93 31.83 17.71
CA ASN A 210 24.52 30.45 17.45
C ASN A 210 23.01 30.29 17.25
N LEU A 211 22.21 31.29 17.65
CA LEU A 211 20.79 31.33 17.34
C LEU A 211 20.56 32.07 16.02
N PRO A 212 19.59 31.66 15.19
CA PRO A 212 19.09 32.45 14.09
C PRO A 212 18.89 33.92 14.48
N GLN A 213 19.58 34.81 13.76
CA GLN A 213 19.54 36.25 14.05
C GLN A 213 18.31 36.93 13.46
N THR A 214 17.70 36.35 12.43
CA THR A 214 16.58 36.95 11.70
C THR A 214 15.28 36.97 12.48
N ASN A 215 15.20 36.26 13.61
CA ASN A 215 13.96 36.00 14.31
C ASN A 215 13.99 36.56 15.73
N ILE A 216 12.81 36.66 16.33
CA ILE A 216 12.64 37.08 17.71
C ILE A 216 13.26 36.02 18.64
N GLN A 217 13.94 36.49 19.70
CA GLN A 217 14.50 35.64 20.73
C GLN A 217 13.70 35.83 22.02
N THR A 218 13.07 34.76 22.48
CA THR A 218 12.22 34.78 23.67
C THR A 218 12.96 34.14 24.83
N LEU A 219 12.97 34.84 25.97
CA LEU A 219 13.64 34.39 27.17
C LEU A 219 12.62 33.86 28.18
N TYR A 220 12.84 32.62 28.62
CA TYR A 220 12.15 32.00 29.73
C TYR A 220 13.09 31.92 30.91
N TYR A 221 12.69 32.42 32.07
CA TYR A 221 13.43 32.13 33.29
C TYR A 221 12.54 31.93 34.50
N ALA A 222 13.09 31.18 35.43
CA ALA A 222 12.58 30.96 36.76
C ALA A 222 13.63 31.34 37.79
N THR A 223 13.18 31.96 38.87
CA THR A 223 14.04 32.26 40.01
C THR A 223 13.45 31.74 41.29
N ARG A 224 14.33 31.30 42.19
CA ARG A 224 14.01 30.95 43.57
C ARG A 224 14.55 32.04 44.48
N ILE A 225 13.67 32.57 45.33
CA ILE A 225 14.02 33.62 46.30
C ILE A 225 13.87 33.03 47.70
N ASN A 226 14.79 33.41 48.58
CA ASN A 226 14.70 33.07 49.99
C ASN A 226 13.45 33.73 50.63
N SER A 227 12.73 33.01 51.49
CA SER A 227 11.59 33.57 52.23
C SER A 227 12.02 34.41 53.42
N SER A 228 13.18 34.10 54.01
CA SER A 228 13.70 34.84 55.17
C SER A 228 14.40 36.14 54.78
N SER A 229 14.91 36.21 53.54
CA SER A 229 15.56 37.39 52.98
C SER A 229 15.23 37.50 51.49
N PRO A 230 15.09 38.70 50.92
CA PRO A 230 14.84 38.86 49.49
C PRO A 230 16.14 38.63 48.69
N ASP A 231 16.78 37.47 48.84
CA ASP A 231 18.00 37.06 48.13
C ASP A 231 17.67 36.00 47.08
N LEU A 232 18.19 36.18 45.87
CA LEU A 232 18.07 35.19 44.79
C LEU A 232 18.98 34.00 45.12
N VAL A 233 18.42 32.81 45.22
CA VAL A 233 19.16 31.59 45.61
C VAL A 233 19.53 30.74 44.41
N SER A 234 18.60 30.58 43.47
CA SER A 234 18.83 29.81 42.25
C SER A 234 18.04 30.37 41.08
N MET A 235 18.51 30.07 39.87
CA MET A 235 17.86 30.49 38.64
C MET A 235 18.02 29.40 37.58
N ALA A 236 16.99 29.22 36.77
CA ALA A 236 17.02 28.45 35.54
C ALA A 236 16.50 29.34 34.42
N ALA A 237 17.11 29.25 33.24
CA ALA A 237 16.64 30.00 32.10
C ALA A 237 16.92 29.28 30.78
N VAL A 238 16.12 29.58 29.78
CA VAL A 238 16.27 29.10 28.41
C VAL A 238 16.01 30.27 27.48
N LEU A 239 16.92 30.48 26.54
CA LEU A 239 16.79 31.47 25.48
C LEU A 239 16.43 30.75 24.19
N CYS A 240 15.23 30.98 23.67
CA CYS A 240 14.76 30.33 22.47
C CYS A 240 14.62 31.31 21.32
N THR A 241 14.74 30.82 20.09
CA THR A 241 14.27 31.51 18.91
C THR A 241 13.43 30.53 18.10
N SER A 242 12.34 31.02 17.55
CA SER A 242 11.47 30.28 16.65
C SER A 242 11.60 30.87 15.25
N ALA A 243 11.64 30.01 14.24
CA ALA A 243 11.60 30.38 12.84
C ALA A 243 10.37 29.73 12.25
N SER A 244 9.40 30.54 11.81
CA SER A 244 8.21 30.02 11.15
C SER A 244 8.18 30.47 9.70
N TRP A 245 7.82 29.58 8.78
CA TRP A 245 7.71 29.92 7.37
C TRP A 245 6.69 29.05 6.64
N ILE A 246 6.16 29.58 5.55
CA ILE A 246 5.35 28.86 4.57
C ILE A 246 6.26 28.46 3.42
N SER A 247 6.18 27.20 2.98
CA SER A 247 6.88 26.67 1.81
C SER A 247 6.05 25.56 1.19
N GLN A 248 6.23 25.30 -0.11
CA GLN A 248 5.50 24.25 -0.79
C GLN A 248 5.89 22.84 -0.29
N VAL A 249 4.87 21.98 -0.17
CA VAL A 249 5.00 20.55 0.16
C VAL A 249 4.33 19.71 -0.90
N GLN A 250 5.02 18.65 -1.32
CA GLN A 250 4.44 17.61 -2.15
C GLN A 250 3.76 16.59 -1.23
N LEU A 251 2.46 16.41 -1.43
CA LEU A 251 1.59 15.57 -0.63
C LEU A 251 1.02 14.45 -1.49
N VAL A 252 1.10 13.22 -0.98
CA VAL A 252 0.42 12.04 -1.50
C VAL A 252 -0.56 11.55 -0.44
N ASP A 253 -1.85 11.83 -0.64
CA ASP A 253 -2.92 11.41 0.26
C ASP A 253 -3.58 10.12 -0.25
N ASP A 254 -3.48 9.04 0.54
CA ASP A 254 -4.09 7.74 0.28
C ASP A 254 -5.37 7.51 1.12
N GLY A 255 -5.87 8.55 1.79
CA GLY A 255 -7.03 8.47 2.67
C GLY A 255 -6.76 7.85 4.03
N MET A 256 -5.55 7.35 4.29
CA MET A 256 -5.20 6.67 5.53
C MET A 256 -4.02 7.33 6.25
N ASN A 257 -2.91 7.54 5.56
CA ASN A 257 -1.66 8.12 6.06
C ASN A 257 -1.04 9.00 4.97
N PRO A 258 -1.35 10.31 4.93
CA PRO A 258 -0.76 11.21 3.95
C PRO A 258 0.77 11.22 4.08
N VAL A 259 1.46 11.09 2.95
CA VAL A 259 2.92 11.20 2.88
C VAL A 259 3.27 12.56 2.30
N THR A 260 4.05 13.33 3.05
CA THR A 260 4.45 14.68 2.66
C THR A 260 5.97 14.78 2.53
N SER A 261 6.44 15.57 1.58
CA SER A 261 7.84 15.94 1.46
C SER A 261 7.98 17.42 1.11
N ALA A 262 8.92 18.12 1.75
CA ALA A 262 9.22 19.50 1.43
C ALA A 262 9.79 19.59 0.01
N VAL A 263 9.28 20.53 -0.80
CA VAL A 263 9.77 20.74 -2.17
C VAL A 263 11.13 21.44 -2.10
N SER A 264 12.18 20.76 -2.57
CA SER A 264 13.55 21.29 -2.54
C SER A 264 13.66 22.52 -3.43
N GLY A 265 14.12 23.64 -2.85
CA GLY A 265 14.30 24.91 -3.56
C GLY A 265 13.05 25.77 -3.68
N ALA A 266 11.93 25.39 -3.06
CA ALA A 266 10.77 26.26 -2.94
C ALA A 266 11.08 27.50 -2.11
N ASP A 267 10.46 28.63 -2.49
CA ASP A 267 10.58 29.89 -1.74
C ASP A 267 9.99 29.74 -0.34
N LYS A 268 10.67 30.33 0.64
CA LYS A 268 10.23 30.37 2.03
C LYS A 268 9.68 31.74 2.37
N THR A 269 8.38 31.80 2.66
CA THR A 269 7.74 33.02 3.16
C THR A 269 7.79 33.03 4.67
N LEU A 270 8.61 33.90 5.25
CA LEU A 270 8.73 34.01 6.71
C LEU A 270 7.42 34.48 7.33
N ILE A 271 7.07 33.86 8.46
CA ILE A 271 5.93 34.25 9.30
C ILE A 271 6.49 35.00 10.50
N THR A 272 5.94 36.19 10.76
CA THR A 272 6.40 37.07 11.84
C THR A 272 5.78 36.75 13.18
N THR A 273 4.77 35.88 13.23
CA THR A 273 4.08 35.50 14.45
C THR A 273 5.02 34.78 15.40
N ASP A 274 5.12 35.26 16.64
CA ASP A 274 5.89 34.57 17.68
C ASP A 274 5.20 33.25 18.04
N PHE A 275 5.83 32.13 17.66
CA PHE A 275 5.39 30.79 17.99
C PHE A 275 5.14 30.60 19.49
N PHE A 276 5.96 31.21 20.33
CA PHE A 276 5.79 31.11 21.78
C PHE A 276 4.57 31.88 22.26
N GLN A 277 4.27 33.02 21.64
CA GLN A 277 3.03 33.74 21.91
C GLN A 277 1.80 32.90 21.51
N LEU A 278 1.87 32.12 20.44
CA LEU A 278 0.80 31.18 20.07
C LEU A 278 0.64 30.07 21.10
N MET A 279 1.73 29.40 21.47
CA MET A 279 1.72 28.38 22.53
C MET A 279 1.23 28.94 23.86
N SER A 280 1.51 30.22 24.14
CA SER A 280 1.08 30.83 25.40
C SER A 280 -0.42 30.92 25.56
N LYS A 281 -1.17 30.90 24.45
CA LYS A 281 -2.63 31.07 24.40
C LYS A 281 -3.38 29.77 24.10
N SER A 282 -2.66 28.65 23.90
CA SER A 282 -3.29 27.34 23.68
C SER A 282 -3.91 26.71 24.93
N PRO A 283 -3.41 26.91 26.16
CA PRO A 283 -4.01 26.27 27.33
C PRO A 283 -5.39 26.87 27.67
N PRO A 284 -6.40 26.06 28.03
CA PRO A 284 -7.76 26.55 28.31
C PRO A 284 -7.88 27.42 29.57
N GLU A 285 -8.69 28.48 29.48
CA GLU A 285 -9.20 29.24 30.63
C GLU A 285 -10.14 28.36 31.46
N GLY A 286 -9.97 28.32 32.79
CA GLY A 286 -11.03 27.79 33.68
C GLY A 286 -10.68 26.57 34.53
N ILE A 287 -9.41 26.30 34.83
CA ILE A 287 -9.10 25.45 35.99
C ILE A 287 -9.25 26.32 37.24
N PRO A 288 -10.22 26.04 38.15
CA PRO A 288 -10.52 26.91 39.29
C PRO A 288 -9.25 27.21 40.11
N ASN A 289 -9.03 28.48 40.43
CA ASN A 289 -7.86 29.06 41.14
C ASN A 289 -6.58 29.35 40.31
N TYR A 290 -6.60 29.21 38.98
CA TYR A 290 -5.48 29.65 38.12
C TYR A 290 -5.92 30.76 37.17
N TYR A 291 -5.02 31.74 36.95
CA TYR A 291 -5.26 32.87 36.05
C TYR A 291 -5.73 32.41 34.66
N PRO A 292 -6.66 33.13 34.02
CA PRO A 292 -7.23 32.75 32.74
C PRO A 292 -6.16 32.66 31.62
N GLY A 293 -5.94 31.45 31.09
CA GLY A 293 -5.72 31.23 29.65
C GLY A 293 -4.42 31.71 29.02
N GLY A 294 -3.38 31.93 29.81
CA GLY A 294 -2.12 32.46 29.31
C GLY A 294 -0.92 31.89 30.06
N TRP A 295 0.24 31.83 29.41
CA TRP A 295 1.51 31.89 30.14
C TRP A 295 1.47 33.20 30.94
N CYS A 296 1.26 33.09 32.25
CA CYS A 296 0.89 34.20 33.15
C CYS A 296 1.50 35.55 32.72
N PRO A 297 0.69 36.51 32.23
CA PRO A 297 1.20 37.80 31.73
C PRO A 297 1.64 38.75 32.85
N GLU A 298 1.32 38.44 34.11
CA GLU A 298 1.67 39.23 35.29
C GLU A 298 2.49 38.40 36.28
N LEU A 299 3.22 39.10 37.16
CA LEU A 299 4.04 38.55 38.24
C LEU A 299 3.18 37.68 39.17
N SER A 300 3.06 36.39 38.88
CA SER A 300 2.48 35.45 39.82
C SER A 300 3.55 35.04 40.84
N THR A 301 3.27 35.33 42.10
CA THR A 301 4.00 34.72 43.21
C THR A 301 3.38 33.37 43.49
N ASP A 302 4.23 32.35 43.70
CA ASP A 302 3.82 31.01 44.12
C ASP A 302 3.09 30.16 43.08
N SER A 303 3.17 30.49 41.79
CA SER A 303 2.63 29.64 40.72
C SER A 303 3.68 29.38 39.64
N VAL A 304 3.87 28.11 39.29
CA VAL A 304 4.60 27.76 38.07
C VAL A 304 3.73 28.18 36.90
N CYS A 305 4.28 28.97 35.98
CA CYS A 305 3.60 29.44 34.77
C CYS A 305 4.52 29.27 33.56
N GLY A 306 3.96 29.32 32.35
CA GLY A 306 4.74 29.24 31.13
C GLY A 306 4.92 27.81 30.61
N PRO A 307 6.01 27.51 29.89
CA PRO A 307 6.24 26.19 29.31
C PRO A 307 6.31 25.10 30.40
N VAL A 308 6.73 25.42 31.62
CA VAL A 308 6.79 24.40 32.66
C VAL A 308 5.40 23.98 33.13
N ASP A 309 4.51 24.93 33.41
CA ASP A 309 3.12 24.61 33.79
C ASP A 309 2.38 23.89 32.66
N ALA A 310 2.57 24.36 31.43
CA ALA A 310 2.06 23.69 30.25
C ALA A 310 2.56 22.23 30.19
N ALA A 311 3.84 21.97 30.45
CA ALA A 311 4.40 20.63 30.37
C ALA A 311 3.90 19.74 31.51
N ILE A 312 3.78 20.25 32.73
CA ILE A 312 3.22 19.50 33.87
C ILE A 312 1.82 19.02 33.54
N ARG A 313 0.98 19.91 33.01
CA ARG A 313 -0.40 19.58 32.65
C ARG A 313 -0.46 18.64 31.44
N LEU A 314 0.29 18.96 30.37
CA LEU A 314 0.23 18.28 29.07
C LEU A 314 0.98 16.95 29.04
N LEU A 315 2.02 16.77 29.85
CA LEU A 315 2.80 15.53 29.88
C LEU A 315 2.44 14.69 31.09
N SER A 316 1.62 15.23 32.00
CA SER A 316 1.22 14.57 33.24
C SER A 316 2.45 13.98 33.92
N VAL A 317 3.61 14.66 33.80
CA VAL A 317 4.85 14.23 34.43
C VAL A 317 4.52 14.15 35.90
N ARG A 318 4.37 12.92 36.39
CA ARG A 318 4.31 12.66 37.83
C ARG A 318 5.71 12.94 38.32
N LEU A 319 6.02 14.22 38.53
CA LEU A 319 7.14 14.67 39.33
C LEU A 319 6.82 14.22 40.77
N GLY A 320 6.94 12.91 41.04
CA GLY A 320 6.76 12.30 42.35
C GLY A 320 5.46 12.66 43.08
N TYR A 321 4.33 12.84 42.39
CA TYR A 321 3.06 13.17 43.03
C TYR A 321 2.60 12.02 43.95
N PRO A 322 2.51 12.23 45.28
CA PRO A 322 1.76 11.33 46.15
C PRO A 322 0.28 11.40 45.74
N ASP A 323 -0.40 10.26 45.76
CA ASP A 323 -1.83 10.17 45.47
C ASP A 323 -2.62 11.24 46.24
N TYR A 324 -3.66 11.77 45.62
CA TYR A 324 -4.42 12.97 46.01
C TYR A 324 -5.29 12.74 47.27
N SER A 325 -4.73 12.14 48.32
CA SER A 325 -5.37 11.88 49.60
C SER A 325 -4.88 12.88 50.65
N ASP A 326 -5.71 13.89 50.89
CA ASP A 326 -5.82 14.75 52.09
C ASP A 326 -4.64 15.59 52.63
N ASP A 327 -3.38 15.42 52.18
CA ASP A 327 -2.27 16.30 52.59
C ASP A 327 -2.06 17.48 51.60
N LEU A 328 -3.09 18.33 51.49
CA LEU A 328 -3.20 19.51 50.62
C LEU A 328 -2.29 20.71 50.98
N ARG A 329 -1.06 20.50 51.47
CA ARG A 329 -0.17 21.60 51.90
C ARG A 329 1.22 21.64 51.28
N GLN A 330 1.61 20.70 50.44
CA GLN A 330 2.86 20.85 49.69
C GLN A 330 2.56 21.40 48.29
N PRO A 331 2.90 22.67 48.00
CA PRO A 331 2.67 23.22 46.68
C PRO A 331 3.48 22.43 45.63
N PRO A 332 2.93 22.18 44.43
CA PRO A 332 3.58 21.50 43.31
C PRO A 332 4.76 22.28 42.68
N ASN A 333 5.37 23.18 43.45
CA ASN A 333 6.19 24.30 42.98
C ASN A 333 7.62 24.24 43.53
N ASP A 334 8.19 23.06 43.79
CA ASP A 334 9.62 23.01 44.09
C ASP A 334 10.41 23.37 42.82
N ILE A 335 10.74 24.64 42.71
CA ILE A 335 11.45 25.18 41.57
C ILE A 335 12.82 24.54 41.36
N SER A 336 13.39 23.91 42.39
CA SER A 336 14.64 23.16 42.23
C SER A 336 14.52 21.95 41.29
N LEU A 337 13.30 21.48 41.02
CA LEU A 337 13.03 20.45 40.00
C LEU A 337 13.22 20.99 38.58
N TYR A 338 13.08 22.29 38.37
CA TYR A 338 13.25 22.93 37.06
C TYR A 338 14.67 23.43 36.90
N SER A 339 15.63 22.50 36.98
CA SER A 339 17.00 22.76 36.53
C SER A 339 16.98 23.28 35.09
N THR A 340 18.06 23.96 34.67
CA THR A 340 18.19 24.41 33.28
C THR A 340 17.92 23.28 32.28
N ASP A 341 18.33 22.05 32.58
CA ASP A 341 18.09 20.89 31.73
C ASP A 341 16.61 20.50 31.68
N ALA A 342 15.93 20.48 32.83
CA ALA A 342 14.50 20.18 32.89
C ALA A 342 13.68 21.24 32.13
N LEU A 343 13.95 22.53 32.36
CA LEU A 343 13.28 23.62 31.67
C LEU A 343 13.50 23.55 30.14
N TYR A 344 14.72 23.25 29.71
CA TYR A 344 15.04 23.08 28.29
C TYR A 344 14.26 21.90 27.68
N ASN A 345 14.29 20.73 28.31
CA ASN A 345 13.61 19.55 27.79
C ASN A 345 12.10 19.77 27.68
N LEU A 346 11.47 20.34 28.71
CA LEU A 346 10.04 20.63 28.73
C LEU A 346 9.66 21.66 27.65
N THR A 347 10.47 22.72 27.50
CA THR A 347 10.25 23.74 26.46
C THR A 347 10.35 23.14 25.07
N MET A 348 11.35 22.28 24.82
CA MET A 348 11.51 21.60 23.53
C MET A 348 10.41 20.57 23.28
N GLU A 349 9.93 19.88 24.32
CA GLU A 349 8.85 18.89 24.20
C GLU A 349 7.50 19.55 23.90
N ILE A 350 7.18 20.66 24.56
CA ILE A 350 6.00 21.47 24.23
C ILE A 350 6.15 22.09 22.86
N ALA A 351 7.31 22.70 22.56
CA ALA A 351 7.54 23.26 21.23
C ALA A 351 7.32 22.19 20.17
N ASN A 352 7.81 20.97 20.38
CA ASN A 352 7.58 19.87 19.47
C ASN A 352 6.11 19.44 19.42
N LEU A 353 5.39 19.39 20.53
CA LEU A 353 3.97 19.05 20.56
C LEU A 353 3.12 20.13 19.88
N GLU A 354 3.28 21.40 20.26
CA GLU A 354 2.47 22.53 19.79
C GLU A 354 2.83 23.02 18.36
N ASN A 355 4.07 22.82 17.91
CA ASN A 355 4.48 22.99 16.49
C ASN A 355 3.64 22.09 15.57
N ARG A 356 3.03 21.05 16.11
CA ARG A 356 2.21 20.10 15.36
C ARG A 356 0.72 20.48 15.36
N PHE A 357 0.33 21.70 15.69
CA PHE A 357 -1.09 22.09 15.65
C PHE A 357 -1.40 23.25 14.72
N ASN A 358 -2.64 23.22 14.24
CA ASN A 358 -3.23 24.21 13.35
C ASN A 358 -3.23 25.58 14.05
N MET A 359 -2.51 26.56 13.49
CA MET A 359 -2.64 27.96 13.92
C MET A 359 -3.91 28.51 13.27
N THR A 360 -4.88 28.86 14.08
CA THR A 360 -6.25 28.93 13.61
C THR A 360 -6.65 30.26 12.99
N GLU A 361 -7.27 30.17 11.81
CA GLU A 361 -8.37 31.05 11.46
C GLU A 361 -9.68 30.48 12.05
N HIS A 362 -10.56 31.37 12.53
CA HIS A 362 -11.88 31.03 13.06
C HIS A 362 -12.84 30.61 11.92
N SER A 363 -13.11 29.30 11.78
CA SER A 363 -14.11 28.78 10.82
C SER A 363 -15.57 28.96 11.26
N MET A 364 -15.83 29.42 12.50
CA MET A 364 -17.20 29.64 12.99
C MET A 364 -17.74 31.03 12.68
N ASP A 365 -16.84 32.01 12.47
CA ASP A 365 -17.23 33.43 12.36
C ASP A 365 -16.97 34.02 10.97
N ARG A 366 -16.32 33.27 10.08
CA ARG A 366 -16.10 33.66 8.70
C ARG A 366 -16.57 32.53 7.79
N GLU A 367 -17.58 32.82 6.97
CA GLU A 367 -17.86 31.97 5.82
C GLU A 367 -16.57 31.86 4.99
N PRO A 368 -16.26 30.68 4.42
CA PRO A 368 -15.19 30.56 3.44
C PRO A 368 -15.35 31.69 2.42
N PRO A 369 -14.26 32.30 1.91
CA PRO A 369 -14.39 33.35 0.91
C PRO A 369 -15.39 32.89 -0.14
N SER A 370 -16.45 33.66 -0.36
CA SER A 370 -17.62 33.22 -1.14
C SER A 370 -17.30 32.87 -2.60
N ASN A 371 -16.08 33.19 -3.04
CA ASN A 371 -15.55 32.87 -4.36
C ASN A 371 -14.61 31.64 -4.39
N GLY A 372 -14.40 30.96 -3.26
CA GLY A 372 -13.43 29.88 -3.09
C GLY A 372 -11.98 30.35 -3.24
N LEU A 373 -11.02 29.55 -2.77
CA LEU A 373 -9.64 29.66 -3.23
C LEU A 373 -9.53 29.08 -4.65
N PRO A 374 -8.61 29.57 -5.49
CA PRO A 374 -8.44 29.03 -6.84
C PRO A 374 -8.15 27.52 -6.77
N PRO A 375 -8.77 26.70 -7.65
CA PRO A 375 -8.53 25.28 -7.64
C PRO A 375 -7.06 24.98 -7.91
N ILE A 376 -6.53 23.97 -7.22
CA ILE A 376 -5.16 23.48 -7.45
C ILE A 376 -5.22 22.20 -8.28
N GLU A 377 -4.36 22.12 -9.29
CA GLU A 377 -4.22 20.94 -10.12
C GLU A 377 -3.53 19.82 -9.35
N ALA A 378 -4.17 18.66 -9.28
CA ALA A 378 -3.66 17.45 -8.64
C ALA A 378 -3.70 16.26 -9.59
N THR A 379 -2.91 15.24 -9.28
CA THR A 379 -2.87 13.98 -10.02
C THR A 379 -3.43 12.85 -9.16
N VAL A 380 -4.52 12.24 -9.59
CA VAL A 380 -5.02 10.99 -8.99
C VAL A 380 -4.38 9.82 -9.70
N THR A 381 -3.83 8.88 -8.94
CA THR A 381 -3.30 7.62 -9.48
C THR A 381 -4.29 6.49 -9.22
N ASP A 382 -5.15 6.17 -10.19
CA ASP A 382 -6.10 5.05 -10.07
C ASP A 382 -5.36 3.72 -10.26
N ASN A 383 -5.12 3.02 -9.15
CA ASN A 383 -4.55 1.67 -9.07
C ASN A 383 -5.62 0.57 -9.11
N GLY A 384 -6.91 0.94 -9.11
CA GLY A 384 -8.03 -0.01 -9.15
C GLY A 384 -8.28 -0.61 -10.53
N ARG A 385 -7.65 -0.05 -11.57
CA ARG A 385 -7.80 -0.56 -12.94
C ARG A 385 -6.88 -1.73 -13.19
N TYR A 386 -7.49 -2.84 -13.60
CA TYR A 386 -6.78 -4.00 -14.09
C TYR A 386 -6.90 -4.05 -15.62
N ARG A 387 -5.80 -4.28 -16.33
CA ARG A 387 -5.87 -4.80 -17.71
C ARG A 387 -5.56 -6.29 -17.69
N LEU A 388 -6.16 -6.99 -18.64
CA LEU A 388 -5.69 -8.32 -19.03
C LEU A 388 -4.32 -8.16 -19.68
N VAL A 389 -3.27 -8.65 -19.03
CA VAL A 389 -1.93 -8.79 -19.59
C VAL A 389 -1.70 -10.24 -19.92
N GLN A 390 -1.21 -10.49 -21.13
CA GLN A 390 -0.84 -11.81 -21.57
C GLN A 390 0.37 -12.32 -20.76
N HIS A 391 0.23 -13.49 -20.13
CA HIS A 391 1.31 -14.08 -19.34
C HIS A 391 2.38 -14.65 -20.29
N PRO A 392 3.63 -14.13 -20.27
CA PRO A 392 4.65 -14.51 -21.26
C PRO A 392 5.00 -16.00 -21.14
N GLY A 393 5.12 -16.53 -19.91
CA GLY A 393 5.43 -17.95 -19.68
C GLY A 393 4.42 -18.92 -20.31
N ILE A 394 3.12 -18.68 -20.11
CA ILE A 394 2.05 -19.55 -20.65
C ILE A 394 1.97 -19.41 -22.17
N THR A 395 2.21 -18.21 -22.68
CA THR A 395 2.30 -17.96 -24.13
C THR A 395 3.43 -18.75 -24.76
N TYR A 396 4.65 -18.70 -24.20
CA TYR A 396 5.77 -19.49 -24.70
C TYR A 396 5.52 -21.00 -24.61
N ALA A 397 4.87 -21.47 -23.54
CA ALA A 397 4.49 -22.88 -23.42
C ALA A 397 3.53 -23.32 -24.53
N LEU A 398 2.50 -22.52 -24.84
CA LEU A 398 1.57 -22.82 -25.93
C LEU A 398 2.24 -22.76 -27.31
N VAL A 399 3.08 -21.77 -27.55
CA VAL A 399 3.86 -21.66 -28.81
C VAL A 399 4.78 -22.87 -28.97
N ALA A 400 5.44 -23.32 -27.91
CA ALA A 400 6.30 -24.51 -27.93
C ALA A 400 5.50 -25.79 -28.24
N ILE A 401 4.34 -25.98 -27.61
CA ILE A 401 3.46 -27.13 -27.86
C ILE A 401 2.98 -27.13 -29.32
N LEU A 402 2.52 -25.97 -29.82
CA LEU A 402 2.06 -25.83 -31.21
C LEU A 402 3.20 -26.09 -32.20
N SER A 403 4.39 -25.56 -31.94
CA SER A 403 5.58 -25.78 -32.78
C SER A 403 6.00 -27.25 -32.81
N LEU A 404 5.95 -27.94 -31.67
CA LEU A 404 6.24 -29.38 -31.61
C LEU A 404 5.24 -30.17 -32.45
N VAL A 405 3.94 -29.85 -32.33
CA VAL A 405 2.87 -30.53 -33.08
C VAL A 405 2.99 -30.29 -34.58
N THR A 406 3.31 -29.06 -35.01
CA THR A 406 3.52 -28.76 -36.43
C THR A 406 4.74 -29.48 -36.98
N LEU A 407 5.86 -29.51 -36.24
CA LEU A 407 7.06 -30.26 -36.62
C LEU A 407 6.77 -31.76 -36.79
N VAL A 408 6.04 -32.37 -35.85
CA VAL A 408 5.66 -33.79 -35.91
C VAL A 408 4.77 -34.09 -37.13
N ASN A 409 3.79 -33.23 -37.41
CA ASN A 409 2.92 -33.40 -38.57
C ASN A 409 3.65 -33.17 -39.90
N LEU A 410 4.51 -32.15 -39.96
CA LEU A 410 5.34 -31.87 -41.14
C LEU A 410 6.30 -33.04 -41.43
N TRP A 411 6.91 -33.61 -40.40
CA TRP A 411 7.74 -34.79 -40.51
C TRP A 411 6.97 -36.00 -41.06
N SER A 412 5.74 -36.21 -40.58
CA SER A 412 4.85 -37.27 -41.09
C SER A 412 4.53 -37.08 -42.59
N LEU A 413 4.20 -35.85 -43.00
CA LEU A 413 3.93 -35.50 -44.39
C LEU A 413 5.16 -35.69 -45.29
N ILE A 414 6.32 -35.21 -44.87
CA ILE A 414 7.60 -35.40 -45.59
C ILE A 414 7.92 -36.89 -45.70
N GLY A 415 7.69 -37.66 -44.63
CA GLY A 415 7.87 -39.12 -44.61
C GLY A 415 6.91 -39.88 -45.54
N ALA A 416 5.73 -39.33 -45.82
CA ALA A 416 4.79 -39.87 -46.80
C ALA A 416 5.17 -39.48 -48.23
N ALA A 417 5.52 -38.21 -48.46
CA ALA A 417 5.90 -37.70 -49.78
C ALA A 417 7.22 -38.30 -50.29
N SER A 418 8.24 -38.41 -49.44
CA SER A 418 9.54 -39.00 -49.78
C SER A 418 9.43 -40.45 -50.24
N ARG A 419 8.50 -41.24 -49.67
CA ARG A 419 8.22 -42.60 -50.16
C ARG A 419 7.73 -42.62 -51.60
N ARG A 420 6.94 -41.62 -51.98
CA ARG A 420 6.37 -41.52 -53.34
C ARG A 420 7.43 -41.11 -54.37
N PHE A 421 8.38 -40.27 -53.97
CA PHE A 421 9.38 -39.72 -54.90
C PHE A 421 10.71 -40.47 -54.94
N LEU A 422 11.23 -40.96 -53.82
CA LEU A 422 12.61 -41.46 -53.74
C LEU A 422 12.72 -42.99 -53.72
N GLY A 423 11.61 -43.73 -53.58
CA GLY A 423 11.59 -45.21 -53.55
C GLY A 423 12.37 -45.87 -52.41
N LYS A 424 13.17 -45.12 -51.65
CA LYS A 424 13.97 -45.57 -50.52
C LYS A 424 13.25 -45.28 -49.22
N LYS A 425 13.19 -46.27 -48.33
CA LYS A 425 12.68 -46.12 -46.97
C LYS A 425 13.66 -45.27 -46.17
N LEU A 426 13.25 -44.06 -45.77
CA LEU A 426 13.98 -43.31 -44.74
C LEU A 426 13.96 -44.09 -43.42
N PRO A 427 15.02 -44.03 -42.60
CA PRO A 427 15.17 -44.80 -41.35
C PRO A 427 14.13 -44.51 -40.24
N ALA A 428 13.12 -43.67 -40.51
CA ALA A 428 11.97 -43.44 -39.64
C ALA A 428 10.61 -43.62 -40.34
N THR A 429 10.56 -44.24 -41.53
CA THR A 429 9.29 -44.51 -42.22
C THR A 429 8.59 -45.69 -41.57
N THR A 430 7.57 -45.40 -40.78
CA THR A 430 6.65 -46.40 -40.21
C THR A 430 5.97 -47.15 -41.37
N SER A 431 6.26 -48.45 -41.46
CA SER A 431 5.62 -49.34 -42.43
C SER A 431 4.18 -49.56 -41.98
N PHE A 432 3.22 -48.98 -42.68
CA PHE A 432 1.78 -49.18 -42.46
C PHE A 432 1.30 -50.58 -42.91
N LYS A 433 2.03 -51.64 -42.55
CA LYS A 433 1.55 -53.02 -42.68
C LYS A 433 0.59 -53.27 -41.51
N GLY A 434 -0.68 -53.49 -41.79
CA GLY A 434 -1.75 -53.68 -40.79
C GLY A 434 -2.76 -52.53 -40.68
N LEU A 435 -2.81 -51.58 -41.61
CA LEU A 435 -3.89 -50.56 -41.68
C LEU A 435 -5.18 -51.07 -42.36
N ALA A 436 -5.09 -52.12 -43.17
CA ALA A 436 -6.23 -52.94 -43.53
C ALA A 436 -6.13 -54.24 -42.72
N PRO A 437 -7.21 -54.69 -42.07
CA PRO A 437 -7.20 -55.98 -41.38
C PRO A 437 -6.91 -57.09 -42.39
N ASP A 438 -5.89 -57.89 -42.12
CA ASP A 438 -5.64 -59.14 -42.84
C ASP A 438 -6.68 -60.19 -42.35
N GLY A 439 -7.94 -60.00 -42.76
CA GLY A 439 -9.06 -60.86 -42.39
C GLY A 439 -10.41 -60.13 -42.30
N PHE A 440 -11.50 -60.89 -42.37
CA PHE A 440 -12.83 -60.35 -42.11
C PHE A 440 -12.97 -60.03 -40.62
N ASN A 441 -12.94 -58.73 -40.25
CA ASN A 441 -13.12 -58.26 -38.87
C ASN A 441 -14.54 -58.48 -38.31
N SER A 442 -15.44 -59.05 -39.10
CA SER A 442 -16.83 -59.26 -38.70
C SER A 442 -17.28 -60.64 -39.16
N MET A 443 -17.70 -61.46 -38.20
CA MET A 443 -18.41 -62.71 -38.49
C MET A 443 -19.65 -62.46 -39.36
N ALA A 444 -20.27 -61.28 -39.29
CA ALA A 444 -21.38 -60.91 -40.15
C ALA A 444 -20.94 -60.63 -41.60
N ALA A 445 -19.73 -60.13 -41.82
CA ALA A 445 -19.19 -59.91 -43.17
C ALA A 445 -18.74 -61.24 -43.82
N MET A 446 -18.14 -62.14 -43.04
CA MET A 446 -17.84 -63.50 -43.51
C MET A 446 -19.12 -64.30 -43.73
N GLY A 447 -20.07 -64.20 -42.80
CA GLY A 447 -21.39 -64.82 -42.90
C GLY A 447 -22.16 -64.33 -44.12
N SER A 448 -22.21 -63.03 -44.39
CA SER A 448 -22.88 -62.50 -45.59
C SER A 448 -22.21 -62.94 -46.89
N LEU A 449 -20.89 -63.15 -46.88
CA LEU A 449 -20.16 -63.62 -48.04
C LEU A 449 -20.47 -65.08 -48.38
N ILE A 450 -20.81 -65.92 -47.40
CA ILE A 450 -21.01 -67.37 -47.59
C ILE A 450 -22.50 -67.75 -47.50
N ARG A 451 -23.38 -66.91 -46.94
CA ARG A 451 -24.81 -67.24 -46.66
C ARG A 451 -25.57 -67.83 -47.85
N ASP A 452 -25.31 -67.30 -49.04
CA ASP A 452 -26.00 -67.68 -50.26
C ASP A 452 -25.07 -68.46 -51.23
N SER A 453 -23.99 -69.05 -50.69
CA SER A 453 -23.02 -69.86 -51.43
C SER A 453 -23.50 -71.31 -51.60
N ASN A 454 -23.14 -71.95 -52.72
CA ASN A 454 -23.30 -73.39 -52.91
C ASN A 454 -22.24 -74.23 -52.16
N VAL A 455 -21.21 -73.62 -51.58
CA VAL A 455 -20.08 -74.34 -50.94
C VAL A 455 -20.56 -75.32 -49.87
N PHE A 456 -21.60 -74.98 -49.11
CA PHE A 456 -22.14 -75.86 -48.06
C PHE A 456 -22.69 -77.18 -48.58
N ARG A 457 -23.12 -77.26 -49.85
CA ARG A 457 -23.62 -78.51 -50.47
C ARG A 457 -22.48 -79.47 -50.84
N HIS A 458 -21.27 -78.94 -50.99
CA HIS A 458 -20.08 -79.69 -51.38
C HIS A 458 -19.15 -79.96 -50.18
N LEU A 459 -19.55 -79.56 -48.97
CA LEU A 459 -18.81 -79.93 -47.77
C LEU A 459 -19.06 -81.41 -47.46
N PRO A 460 -18.01 -82.19 -47.15
CA PRO A 460 -18.19 -83.58 -46.73
C PRO A 460 -19.03 -83.62 -45.44
N GLU A 461 -19.87 -84.66 -45.30
CA GLU A 461 -20.62 -84.88 -44.06
C GLU A 461 -19.66 -84.96 -42.86
N GLY A 462 -19.98 -84.24 -41.78
CA GLY A 462 -19.15 -84.14 -40.60
C GLY A 462 -17.99 -83.12 -40.71
N SER A 463 -17.99 -82.24 -41.72
CA SER A 463 -16.95 -81.21 -41.89
C SER A 463 -16.69 -80.33 -40.65
N GLU A 464 -17.68 -80.20 -39.76
CA GLU A 464 -17.61 -79.45 -38.50
C GLU A 464 -16.65 -80.06 -37.46
N VAL A 465 -16.34 -81.36 -37.56
CA VAL A 465 -15.43 -82.06 -36.63
C VAL A 465 -14.12 -82.51 -37.29
N LEU A 466 -13.96 -82.30 -38.59
CA LEU A 466 -12.73 -82.69 -39.31
C LEU A 466 -11.57 -81.72 -38.99
N PRO A 467 -10.35 -82.23 -38.77
CA PRO A 467 -9.16 -81.39 -38.71
C PRO A 467 -8.93 -80.69 -40.06
N LYS A 468 -8.35 -79.50 -40.00
CA LYS A 468 -8.23 -78.58 -41.14
C LYS A 468 -7.52 -79.20 -42.34
N GLU A 469 -6.50 -80.02 -42.08
CA GLU A 469 -5.69 -80.69 -43.09
C GLU A 469 -6.50 -81.75 -43.84
N GLU A 470 -7.33 -82.52 -43.14
CA GLU A 470 -8.20 -83.54 -43.73
C GLU A 470 -9.36 -82.92 -44.52
N LEU A 471 -9.91 -81.81 -44.02
CA LEU A 471 -10.92 -81.05 -44.75
C LEU A 471 -10.36 -80.49 -46.06
N TYR A 472 -9.13 -79.97 -46.06
CA TYR A 472 -8.49 -79.49 -47.28
C TYR A 472 -8.19 -80.60 -48.28
N ASP A 473 -7.76 -81.77 -47.81
CA ASP A 473 -7.53 -82.92 -48.68
C ASP A 473 -8.83 -83.38 -49.36
N ARG A 474 -9.94 -83.45 -48.59
CA ARG A 474 -11.27 -83.81 -49.13
C ARG A 474 -11.89 -82.75 -50.03
N MET A 475 -11.48 -81.49 -49.90
CA MET A 475 -11.93 -80.38 -50.76
C MET A 475 -10.97 -80.07 -51.90
N SER A 476 -9.88 -80.83 -52.05
CA SER A 476 -8.80 -80.52 -53.02
C SER A 476 -9.28 -80.51 -54.48
N ASP A 477 -10.30 -81.32 -54.80
CA ASP A 477 -10.92 -81.38 -56.13
C ASP A 477 -11.92 -80.23 -56.39
N LEU A 478 -12.26 -79.42 -55.38
CA LEU A 478 -13.22 -78.32 -55.51
C LEU A 478 -12.50 -77.02 -55.93
N SER A 479 -12.88 -76.48 -57.08
CA SER A 479 -12.40 -75.17 -57.52
C SER A 479 -13.27 -74.05 -56.92
N LEU A 480 -12.83 -73.45 -55.82
CA LEU A 480 -13.49 -72.31 -55.19
C LEU A 480 -13.10 -70.99 -55.86
N ARG A 481 -14.08 -70.15 -56.23
CA ARG A 481 -13.84 -68.81 -56.78
C ARG A 481 -14.75 -67.77 -56.15
N MET A 482 -14.21 -66.57 -55.92
CA MET A 482 -14.99 -65.42 -55.47
C MET A 482 -15.43 -64.58 -56.68
N GLY A 483 -16.72 -64.28 -56.79
CA GLY A 483 -17.24 -63.47 -57.88
C GLY A 483 -18.76 -63.46 -57.94
N TRP A 484 -19.29 -63.07 -59.09
CA TRP A 484 -20.73 -63.13 -59.35
C TRP A 484 -21.11 -64.53 -59.84
N PHE A 485 -22.07 -65.14 -59.17
CA PHE A 485 -22.68 -66.40 -59.56
C PHE A 485 -24.16 -66.20 -59.85
N TYR A 486 -24.70 -67.00 -60.76
CA TYR A 486 -26.14 -67.10 -60.99
C TYR A 486 -26.66 -68.38 -60.34
N SER A 487 -27.48 -68.23 -59.30
CA SER A 487 -28.18 -69.34 -58.66
C SER A 487 -29.44 -69.65 -59.46
N ARG A 488 -29.54 -70.87 -60.02
CA ARG A 488 -30.74 -71.29 -60.77
C ARG A 488 -31.96 -71.44 -59.86
N GLU A 489 -31.74 -71.97 -58.67
CA GLU A 489 -32.78 -72.17 -57.66
C GLU A 489 -33.37 -70.83 -57.18
N ALA A 490 -32.52 -69.86 -56.82
CA ALA A 490 -32.97 -68.56 -56.36
C ALA A 490 -33.27 -67.58 -57.50
N LYS A 491 -33.00 -67.94 -58.76
CA LYS A 491 -33.14 -67.13 -59.98
C LYS A 491 -32.54 -65.71 -59.84
N LYS A 492 -31.40 -65.58 -59.14
CA LYS A 492 -30.76 -64.28 -58.87
C LYS A 492 -29.24 -64.36 -59.01
N ARG A 493 -28.63 -63.20 -59.34
CA ARG A 493 -27.18 -63.00 -59.31
C ARG A 493 -26.72 -62.70 -57.88
N ILE A 494 -25.67 -63.36 -57.42
CA ILE A 494 -25.18 -63.29 -56.04
C ILE A 494 -23.67 -63.12 -56.08
N TYR A 495 -23.14 -62.19 -55.29
CA TYR A 495 -21.71 -62.04 -55.12
C TYR A 495 -21.24 -62.82 -53.89
N THR A 496 -20.52 -63.92 -54.10
CA THR A 496 -20.15 -64.87 -53.04
C THR A 496 -18.87 -65.63 -53.41
N ILE A 497 -18.41 -66.52 -52.53
CA ILE A 497 -17.43 -67.56 -52.86
C ILE A 497 -18.23 -68.81 -53.20
N GLY A 498 -18.13 -69.31 -54.42
CA GLY A 498 -18.85 -70.51 -54.89
C GLY A 498 -17.91 -71.58 -55.43
N VAL A 499 -18.39 -72.83 -55.47
CA VAL A 499 -17.74 -73.94 -56.18
C VAL A 499 -18.03 -73.79 -57.67
N VAL A 500 -16.98 -73.70 -58.48
CA VAL A 500 -17.06 -73.63 -59.95
C VAL A 500 -17.28 -75.03 -60.51
N GLY A 501 -18.20 -75.17 -61.47
CA GLY A 501 -18.55 -76.46 -62.08
C GLY A 501 -19.87 -77.06 -61.57
N ASP A 502 -20.55 -76.39 -60.65
CA ASP A 502 -21.90 -76.75 -60.19
C ASP A 502 -22.97 -76.24 -61.17
N ASP A 503 -23.77 -77.15 -61.72
CA ASP A 503 -24.80 -76.85 -62.73
C ASP A 503 -25.88 -75.90 -62.22
N ASP A 504 -26.16 -75.89 -60.92
CA ASP A 504 -27.15 -75.04 -60.27
C ASP A 504 -26.59 -73.69 -59.81
N PHE A 505 -25.26 -73.51 -59.89
CA PHE A 505 -24.56 -72.33 -59.41
C PHE A 505 -23.45 -71.87 -60.38
N VAL A 506 -23.87 -71.21 -61.45
CA VAL A 506 -23.00 -70.88 -62.59
C VAL A 506 -22.16 -69.62 -62.30
N PHE A 507 -20.84 -69.72 -62.40
CA PHE A 507 -19.94 -68.57 -62.30
C PHE A 507 -20.10 -67.66 -63.52
N LEU A 508 -20.36 -66.37 -63.28
CA LEU A 508 -20.52 -65.37 -64.33
C LEU A 508 -19.22 -64.62 -64.61
N ALA A 509 -18.66 -63.97 -63.58
CA ALA A 509 -17.47 -63.13 -63.73
C ALA A 509 -16.81 -62.84 -62.38
N SER A 510 -15.50 -62.58 -62.38
CA SER A 510 -14.82 -62.01 -61.22
C SER A 510 -15.16 -60.52 -61.07
N LYS A 511 -14.95 -59.95 -59.87
CA LYS A 511 -15.23 -58.53 -59.62
C LYS A 511 -14.57 -57.59 -60.64
N ASN A 512 -13.32 -57.87 -61.01
CA ASN A 512 -12.54 -57.04 -61.91
C ASN A 512 -13.01 -57.17 -63.37
N GLU A 513 -13.43 -58.36 -63.79
CA GLU A 513 -13.99 -58.59 -65.14
C GLU A 513 -15.36 -57.91 -65.29
N SER A 514 -16.20 -57.95 -64.26
CA SER A 514 -17.54 -57.32 -64.29
C SER A 514 -17.53 -55.79 -64.36
N VAL A 515 -16.44 -55.14 -63.91
CA VAL A 515 -16.26 -53.68 -64.03
C VAL A 515 -15.87 -53.33 -65.46
N LYS A 516 -14.99 -54.13 -66.07
CA LYS A 516 -14.52 -53.93 -67.44
C LYS A 516 -15.63 -54.13 -68.47
N GLU A 517 -16.50 -55.13 -68.26
CA GLU A 517 -17.66 -55.40 -69.12
C GLU A 517 -18.73 -54.29 -69.03
N ARG A 518 -18.84 -53.59 -67.87
CA ARG A 518 -19.70 -52.39 -67.74
C ARG A 518 -19.08 -51.15 -68.35
N GLU A 519 -17.76 -51.01 -68.33
CA GLU A 519 -17.06 -49.91 -69.00
C GLU A 519 -17.12 -50.06 -70.53
N GLU A 520 -17.02 -51.29 -71.05
CA GLU A 520 -17.10 -51.58 -72.48
C GLU A 520 -18.54 -51.49 -73.04
N HIS A 521 -19.59 -51.83 -72.26
CA HIS A 521 -20.99 -51.61 -72.66
C HIS A 521 -21.59 -50.25 -72.24
N GLY A 522 -20.87 -49.47 -71.41
CA GLY A 522 -21.25 -48.10 -71.04
C GLY A 522 -20.93 -47.04 -72.09
N GLN A 523 -20.16 -47.39 -73.14
CA GLN A 523 -19.82 -46.51 -74.26
C GLN A 523 -20.71 -46.67 -75.50
N GLU A 524 -21.70 -47.56 -75.48
CA GLU A 524 -22.61 -47.77 -76.63
C GLU A 524 -24.03 -47.21 -76.42
N ASN A 525 -24.26 -46.47 -75.33
CA ASN A 525 -25.48 -45.69 -75.09
C ASN A 525 -25.17 -44.34 -74.42
N GLU A 526 -24.27 -43.57 -75.03
CA GLU A 526 -24.18 -42.11 -74.86
C GLU A 526 -24.05 -41.42 -76.23
#